data_AF-K3XTN5-F1
#
_entry.id   AF-K3XTN5-F1
#
_cell.length_a   1.000
_cell.length_b   1.000
_cell.length_c   1.000
_cell.angle_alpha   90.00
_cell.angle_beta   90.00
_cell.angle_gamma   90.00
#
_symmetry.space_group_name_H-M   'P 1'
#
loop_
_entity.id
_entity.type
_entity.pdbx_description
1 polymer ?
#
loop_
_entity_poly.entity_id
_entity_poly.type
_entity_poly.pdbx_seq_one_letter_code
_entity_poly.pdbx_strand_id
1 'polypeptide(L)' 'MSQLLQKLSITAVGKREKLLNVVKNPVTRYLPVGAWKIGLSFSADKSVNLFDYVAKSSDDEPLVCGWCHGPWKDRQGIH' A
#
# COMPACT_ATOMS: atom_id res chain seq x y z
N MET A 1 7.03 -14.11 11.17
CA MET A 1 6.75 -12.68 11.40
C MET A 1 6.80 -12.22 12.86
N SER A 2 6.96 -13.12 13.84
CA SER A 2 7.02 -12.78 15.28
C SER A 2 8.21 -11.88 15.65
N GLN A 3 9.39 -12.15 15.09
CA GLN A 3 10.61 -11.39 15.40
C GLN A 3 10.50 -9.91 14.98
N LEU A 4 9.82 -9.62 13.87
CA LEU A 4 9.54 -8.25 13.42
C LEU A 4 8.63 -7.52 14.41
N LEU A 5 7.58 -8.20 14.90
CA LEU A 5 6.65 -7.60 15.85
C LEU A 5 7.29 -7.39 17.23
N GLN A 6 8.17 -8.29 17.66
CA GLN A 6 8.87 -8.18 18.94
C GLN A 6 9.96 -7.10 18.95
N LYS A 7 10.77 -7.03 17.88
CA LYS A 7 11.93 -6.11 17.81
C LYS A 7 11.64 -4.83 17.03
N LEU A 8 10.45 -4.74 16.43
CA LEU A 8 9.98 -3.66 15.55
C LEU A 8 10.89 -3.36 14.34
N SER A 9 11.98 -4.10 14.17
CA SER A 9 12.94 -3.98 13.08
C SER A 9 13.76 -5.26 12.90
N ILE A 10 14.24 -5.47 11.67
CA ILE A 10 15.16 -6.55 11.31
C ILE A 10 16.36 -5.92 10.58
N THR A 11 17.56 -6.20 11.07
CA THR A 11 18.84 -5.68 10.53
C THR A 11 19.58 -6.80 9.81
N ALA A 12 20.26 -6.48 8.72
CA ALA A 12 21.10 -7.45 8.00
C ALA A 12 22.28 -7.95 8.87
N VAL A 13 22.72 -9.19 8.64
CA VAL A 13 23.91 -9.73 9.30
C VAL A 13 25.14 -9.15 8.60
N GLY A 14 25.98 -8.41 9.33
CA GLY A 14 27.23 -7.82 8.82
C GLY A 14 27.14 -6.38 8.30
N LYS A 15 25.93 -5.84 8.06
CA LYS A 15 25.71 -4.42 7.73
C LYS A 15 24.69 -3.83 8.70
N ARG A 16 24.87 -2.57 9.12
CA ARG A 16 23.92 -1.85 10.03
C ARG A 16 22.63 -1.38 9.34
N GLU A 17 22.34 -1.86 8.14
CA GLU A 17 21.14 -1.47 7.38
C GLU A 17 19.91 -2.24 7.88
N LYS A 18 18.82 -1.51 8.11
CA LYS A 18 17.52 -2.07 8.49
C LYS A 18 16.81 -2.54 7.22
N LEU A 19 16.50 -3.83 7.14
CA LEU A 19 15.78 -4.43 6.02
C LEU A 19 14.28 -4.22 6.13
N LEU A 20 13.75 -4.38 7.35
CA LEU A 20 12.33 -4.23 7.65
C LEU A 20 12.17 -3.42 8.93
N ASN A 21 11.20 -2.50 8.94
CA ASN A 21 10.89 -1.66 10.08
C ASN A 21 9.38 -1.47 10.21
N VAL A 22 8.86 -1.60 11.42
CA VAL A 22 7.46 -1.29 11.72
C VAL A 22 7.31 0.23 11.78
N VAL A 23 6.42 0.77 10.93
CA VAL A 23 6.18 2.21 10.80
C VAL A 23 4.90 2.65 11.51
N LYS A 24 4.81 3.93 11.88
CA LYS A 24 3.65 4.47 12.61
C LYS A 24 2.50 4.76 11.64
N ASN A 25 1.28 4.35 11.98
CA ASN A 25 0.08 4.69 11.22
C ASN A 25 -0.21 6.21 11.30
N PRO A 26 -0.75 6.89 10.26
CA PRO A 26 -1.27 6.38 8.99
C PRO A 26 -0.22 6.09 7.92
N VAL A 27 -0.38 4.94 7.23
CA VAL A 27 0.51 4.51 6.12
C VAL A 27 0.61 5.53 4.99
N THR A 28 -0.40 6.39 4.82
CA THR A 28 -0.45 7.44 3.79
C THR A 28 0.68 8.45 3.86
N ARG A 29 1.38 8.57 5.00
CA ARG A 29 2.53 9.47 5.17
C ARG A 29 3.80 8.99 4.49
N TYR A 30 3.88 7.70 4.21
CA TYR A 30 5.05 7.08 3.57
C TYR A 30 4.81 6.78 2.10
N LEU A 31 3.58 7.00 1.61
CA LEU A 31 3.25 6.87 0.20
C LEU A 31 3.70 8.14 -0.54
N PRO A 32 4.11 8.02 -1.81
CA PRO A 32 4.43 9.17 -2.64
C PRO A 32 3.23 10.10 -2.82
N VAL A 33 3.50 11.39 -2.94
CA VAL A 33 2.47 12.42 -3.14
C VAL A 33 1.81 12.17 -4.49
N GLY A 34 0.47 12.16 -4.55
CA GLY A 34 -0.28 11.85 -5.77
C GLY A 34 -0.50 10.36 -6.03
N ALA A 35 -0.13 9.46 -5.11
CA ALA A 35 -0.37 8.03 -5.29
C ALA A 35 -1.86 7.69 -5.37
N TRP A 36 -2.26 7.06 -6.48
CA TRP A 36 -3.60 6.53 -6.67
C TRP A 36 -3.76 5.22 -5.91
N LYS A 37 -4.85 5.13 -5.12
CA LYS A 37 -5.06 4.00 -4.22
C LYS A 37 -6.22 3.14 -4.68
N ILE A 38 -5.95 1.86 -4.81
CA ILE A 38 -6.89 0.87 -5.33
C ILE A 38 -7.19 -0.12 -4.21
N GLY A 39 -8.44 -0.12 -3.74
CA GLY A 39 -8.93 -1.12 -2.81
C GLY A 39 -9.39 -2.37 -3.56
N LEU A 40 -8.75 -3.51 -3.34
CA LEU A 40 -9.18 -4.80 -3.87
C LEU A 40 -10.18 -5.42 -2.89
N SER A 41 -11.43 -5.59 -3.31
CA SER A 41 -12.48 -6.19 -2.49
C SER A 41 -13.20 -7.30 -3.23
N PHE A 42 -13.51 -8.39 -2.51
CA PHE A 42 -14.31 -9.49 -3.05
C PHE A 42 -15.77 -9.07 -3.27
N SER A 43 -16.29 -8.18 -2.44
CA SER A 43 -17.65 -7.64 -2.54
C SER A 43 -17.75 -6.40 -3.42
N ALA A 44 -16.77 -6.14 -4.28
CA ALA A 44 -16.81 -5.01 -5.20
C ALA A 44 -17.86 -5.27 -6.29
N ASP A 45 -18.72 -4.27 -6.54
CA ASP A 45 -19.79 -4.36 -7.56
C ASP A 45 -19.24 -4.52 -8.99
N LYS A 46 -17.98 -4.12 -9.22
CA LYS A 46 -17.35 -4.14 -10.54
C LYS A 46 -16.04 -4.90 -10.49
N SER A 47 -15.99 -6.03 -11.18
CA SER A 47 -14.73 -6.68 -11.55
C SER A 47 -14.14 -5.96 -12.76
N VAL A 48 -12.87 -5.58 -12.67
CA VAL A 48 -12.11 -4.96 -13.75
C VAL A 48 -10.85 -5.77 -13.98
N ASN A 49 -10.48 -5.93 -15.25
CA ASN A 49 -9.19 -6.52 -15.60
C ASN A 49 -8.08 -5.55 -15.19
N LEU A 50 -7.11 -6.04 -14.43
CA LEU A 50 -6.01 -5.23 -13.91
C LEU A 50 -5.17 -4.61 -15.03
N PHE A 51 -4.96 -5.33 -16.13
CA PHE A 51 -4.17 -4.80 -17.26
C PHE A 51 -4.83 -3.59 -17.91
N ASP A 52 -6.15 -3.63 -18.11
CA ASP A 52 -6.91 -2.50 -18.66
C ASP A 52 -6.97 -1.32 -17.67
N TYR A 53 -6.86 -1.60 -16.37
CA TYR A 53 -6.83 -0.59 -15.32
C TYR A 53 -5.46 0.12 -15.28
N VAL A 54 -4.38 -0.64 -15.37
CA VAL A 54 -2.99 -0.11 -15.42
C VAL A 54 -2.74 0.60 -16.76
N ALA A 55 -3.31 0.14 -17.87
CA ALA A 55 -3.19 0.83 -19.15
C ALA A 55 -3.92 2.19 -19.20
N LYS A 56 -4.87 2.42 -18.28
CA LYS A 56 -5.56 3.71 -18.13
C LYS A 56 -4.84 4.67 -17.20
N SER A 57 -3.97 4.19 -16.33
CA SER A 57 -3.14 5.05 -15.48
C SER A 57 -1.97 5.61 -16.28
N SER A 58 -1.57 6.84 -15.98
CA SER A 58 -0.34 7.43 -16.51
C SER A 58 0.89 6.79 -15.87
N ASP A 59 1.97 6.60 -16.65
CA ASP A 59 3.23 6.03 -16.17
C ASP A 59 3.87 6.81 -15.01
N ASP A 60 3.55 8.10 -14.87
CA ASP A 60 4.08 8.99 -13.83
C ASP A 60 3.31 8.92 -12.49
N GLU A 61 2.17 8.22 -12.41
CA GLU A 61 1.39 8.14 -11.18
C GLU A 61 1.63 6.82 -10.43
N PRO A 62 2.17 6.87 -9.19
CA PRO A 62 2.42 5.66 -8.43
C PRO A 62 1.11 5.02 -7.97
N LEU A 63 0.88 3.76 -8.37
CA LEU A 63 -0.28 2.97 -7.97
C LEU A 63 -0.02 2.21 -6.66
N VAL A 64 -0.96 2.31 -5.72
CA VAL A 64 -0.92 1.58 -4.44
C VAL A 64 -2.15 0.68 -4.34
N CYS A 65 -1.93 -0.62 -4.36
CA CYS A 65 -3.01 -1.61 -4.24
C CYS A 65 -2.99 -2.29 -2.86
N GLY A 66 -4.17 -2.44 -2.26
CA GLY A 66 -4.34 -3.09 -0.97
C GLY A 66 -5.64 -3.88 -0.90
N TRP A 67 -5.59 -5.07 -0.31
CA TRP A 67 -6.80 -5.86 -0.11
C TRP A 67 -7.61 -5.30 1.06
N CYS A 68 -8.90 -5.10 0.86
CA CYS A 68 -9.82 -4.60 1.87
C CYS A 68 -11.18 -5.28 1.80
N HIS A 69 -11.69 -5.64 2.97
CA HIS A 69 -13.05 -6.18 3.12
C HIS A 69 -14.16 -5.13 2.95
N GLY A 70 -13.79 -3.87 2.69
CA GLY A 70 -14.70 -2.73 2.49
C GLY A 70 -13.99 -1.57 1.79
N PRO A 71 -14.67 -0.42 1.60
CA PRO A 71 -14.09 0.72 0.90
C PRO A 71 -12.84 1.24 1.65
N TRP A 72 -11.77 1.52 0.89
CA TRP A 72 -10.56 2.10 1.46
C TRP A 72 -10.89 3.49 2.01
N LYS A 73 -10.92 3.62 3.33
CA LYS A 73 -11.30 4.86 4.00
C LYS A 73 -10.10 5.81 4.03
N ASP A 74 -9.82 6.39 2.88
CA ASP A 74 -8.99 7.57 2.83
C ASP A 74 -9.74 8.75 3.44
N ARG A 75 -9.13 9.40 4.43
CA ARG A 75 -9.64 10.66 4.99
C ARG A 75 -9.40 11.86 4.04
N GLN A 76 -9.08 11.60 2.77
CA GLN A 76 -8.89 12.63 1.76
C GLN A 76 -9.69 12.27 0.52
N GLY A 77 -10.75 13.05 0.30
CA GLY A 77 -11.29 13.37 -1.03
C GLY A 77 -11.72 12.19 -1.88
N ILE A 78 -13.01 11.87 -1.80
CA ILE A 78 -13.76 11.27 -2.90
C ILE A 78 -13.55 12.15 -4.14
N HIS A 79 -13.11 11.55 -5.23
CA HIS A 79 -13.51 11.91 -6.60
C HIS A 79 -13.70 10.62 -7.39
#